data_AF-A0A061N049-F1
#
_entry.id   AF-A0A061N049-F1
#
_cell.length_a   1.000
_cell.length_b   1.000
_cell.length_c   1.000
_cell.angle_alpha   90.00
_cell.angle_beta   90.00
_cell.angle_gamma   90.00
#
_symmetry.space_group_name_H-M   'P 1'
#
loop_
_entity.id
_entity.type
_entity.pdbx_description
1 polymer ?
#
loop_
_entity_poly.entity_id
_entity_poly.type
_entity_poly.pdbx_seq_one_letter_code
_entity_poly.pdbx_strand_id
1 'polypeptide(L)'
;MNIEEIINKVPNYESFLTVEEMDASTRSLQENYPDIVSVKLVGHSRKGHPIECITIGTGELQALCFALPHPNEPIGAMTMEFLTKELAENESLRDSLNFTWHIIKCIDPDGTRLNEGWFKGPFDIFTYSRNFYRPGGHEQVEWTFPISYKTLDFNSPIPETKALMNLIEEIQPDFMYSLHNAGFGGAYWYITHDLPELYEDLRNSALKQEVPLNLGEPEAPFIKEFSPAVFKMMSAIDEYEHTLKYTGKALNGMLEHRVQIMRNSLMKTA
;
A
#
# COMPACT_ATOMS: atom_id res chain seq x y z
N MET A 1 -8.90 23.84 0.15
CA MET A 1 -9.06 22.65 -0.71
C MET A 1 -10.43 22.04 -0.44
N ASN A 2 -11.26 21.85 -1.47
CA ASN A 2 -12.52 21.12 -1.34
C ASN A 2 -12.29 19.66 -1.76
N ILE A 3 -12.14 18.74 -0.81
CA ILE A 3 -11.87 17.32 -1.08
C ILE A 3 -13.04 16.67 -1.84
N GLU A 4 -14.27 17.13 -1.61
CA GLU A 4 -15.46 16.57 -2.26
C GLU A 4 -15.48 16.84 -3.77
N GLU A 5 -15.00 18.00 -4.20
CA GLU A 5 -14.82 18.30 -5.63
C GLU A 5 -13.81 17.38 -6.30
N ILE A 6 -12.76 16.96 -5.58
CA ILE A 6 -11.76 16.03 -6.10
C ILE A 6 -12.35 14.62 -6.18
N ILE A 7 -13.05 14.17 -5.13
CA ILE A 7 -13.70 12.85 -5.11
C ILE A 7 -14.72 12.72 -6.26
N ASN A 8 -15.48 13.77 -6.55
CA ASN A 8 -16.46 13.77 -7.64
C ASN A 8 -15.84 13.66 -9.04
N LYS A 9 -14.51 13.84 -9.18
CA LYS A 9 -13.79 13.62 -10.44
C LYS A 9 -13.32 12.18 -10.62
N VAL A 10 -13.38 11.34 -9.57
CA VAL A 10 -12.96 9.94 -9.66
C VAL A 10 -13.82 9.24 -10.72
N PRO A 11 -13.21 8.67 -11.77
CA PRO A 11 -13.96 7.97 -12.81
C PRO A 11 -14.73 6.78 -12.23
N ASN A 12 -15.89 6.48 -12.82
CA ASN A 12 -16.56 5.21 -12.58
C ASN A 12 -15.79 4.08 -13.30
N TYR A 13 -14.74 3.57 -12.65
CA TYR A 13 -13.93 2.50 -13.20
C TYR A 13 -14.73 1.20 -13.30
N GLU A 14 -14.99 0.76 -14.53
CA GLU A 14 -15.68 -0.50 -14.82
C GLU A 14 -14.73 -1.71 -14.83
N SER A 15 -13.42 -1.49 -14.70
CA SER A 15 -12.42 -2.56 -14.63
C SER A 15 -11.12 -2.09 -14.00
N PHE A 16 -10.28 -3.04 -13.60
CA PHE A 16 -8.93 -2.78 -13.10
C PHE A 16 -7.93 -2.73 -14.25
N LEU A 17 -6.87 -1.94 -14.09
CA LEU A 17 -5.76 -1.90 -15.04
C LEU A 17 -4.84 -3.11 -14.83
N THR A 18 -4.45 -3.73 -15.94
CA THR A 18 -3.32 -4.69 -16.01
C THR A 18 -2.00 -3.97 -15.73
N VAL A 19 -0.95 -4.73 -15.44
CA VAL A 19 0.41 -4.20 -15.25
C VAL A 19 0.86 -3.43 -16.50
N GLU A 20 0.62 -3.98 -17.69
CA GLU A 20 0.98 -3.28 -18.93
C GLU A 20 0.19 -1.97 -19.13
N GLU A 21 -1.10 -1.94 -18.79
CA GLU A 21 -1.90 -0.70 -18.87
C GLU A 21 -1.44 0.35 -17.85
N MET A 22 -1.04 -0.07 -16.64
CA MET A 22 -0.47 0.83 -15.62
C MET A 22 0.86 1.42 -16.08
N ASP A 23 1.75 0.61 -16.66
CA ASP A 23 3.03 1.07 -17.21
C ASP A 23 2.82 2.07 -18.36
N ALA A 24 1.90 1.74 -19.27
CA ALA A 24 1.56 2.61 -20.40
C ALA A 24 0.97 3.94 -19.92
N SER A 25 0.08 3.91 -18.92
CA SER A 25 -0.47 5.11 -18.30
C SER A 25 0.63 5.96 -17.65
N THR A 26 1.57 5.36 -16.93
CA THR A 26 2.69 6.06 -16.29
C THR A 26 3.56 6.81 -17.30
N ARG A 27 3.92 6.15 -18.41
CA ARG A 27 4.70 6.79 -19.49
C ARG A 27 3.93 7.92 -20.16
N SER A 28 2.65 7.69 -20.47
CA SER A 28 1.77 8.71 -21.04
C SER A 28 1.61 9.92 -20.13
N LEU A 29 1.50 9.71 -18.81
CA LEU A 29 1.42 10.79 -17.83
C LEU A 29 2.68 11.66 -17.86
N GLN A 30 3.87 11.05 -17.90
CA GLN A 30 5.13 11.78 -18.02
C GLN A 30 5.24 12.55 -19.34
N GLU A 31 4.85 11.94 -20.46
CA GLU A 31 4.88 12.57 -21.79
C GLU A 31 3.93 13.77 -21.89
N ASN A 32 2.76 13.70 -21.25
CA ASN A 32 1.77 14.77 -21.27
C ASN A 32 2.09 15.92 -20.30
N TYR A 33 2.82 15.65 -19.23
CA TYR A 33 3.16 16.64 -18.19
C TYR A 33 4.67 16.61 -17.84
N PRO A 34 5.58 16.77 -18.81
CA PRO A 34 7.02 16.53 -18.61
C PRO A 34 7.69 17.51 -17.64
N ASP A 35 7.09 18.70 -17.45
CA ASP A 35 7.59 19.72 -16.50
C ASP A 35 7.07 19.51 -15.06
N ILE A 36 6.11 18.62 -14.86
CA ILE A 36 5.41 18.39 -13.58
C ILE A 36 5.67 16.97 -13.05
N VAL A 37 5.79 16.00 -13.96
CA VAL A 37 5.86 14.58 -13.66
C VAL A 37 7.23 14.05 -14.05
N SER A 38 7.93 13.46 -13.07
CA SER A 38 9.16 12.71 -13.30
C SER A 38 8.93 11.23 -13.02
N VAL A 39 9.50 10.34 -13.83
CA VAL A 39 9.45 8.90 -13.61
C VAL A 39 10.86 8.35 -13.52
N LYS A 40 11.14 7.61 -12.45
CA LYS A 40 12.44 7.00 -12.18
C LYS A 40 12.28 5.50 -11.96
N LEU A 41 13.14 4.71 -12.62
CA LEU A 41 13.30 3.29 -12.30
C LEU A 41 13.94 3.14 -10.91
N VAL A 42 13.23 2.51 -9.97
CA VAL A 42 13.68 2.32 -8.57
C VAL A 42 14.10 0.88 -8.27
N GLY A 43 13.78 -0.05 -9.16
CA GLY A 43 14.18 -1.45 -9.00
C GLY A 43 13.62 -2.33 -10.10
N HIS A 44 13.75 -3.64 -9.91
CA HIS A 44 13.09 -4.64 -10.73
C HIS A 44 12.46 -5.70 -9.82
N SER A 45 11.36 -6.30 -10.29
CA SER A 45 10.75 -7.47 -9.64
C SER A 45 11.64 -8.70 -9.73
N ARG A 46 11.24 -9.79 -9.06
CA ARG A 46 11.91 -11.10 -9.12
C ARG A 46 12.05 -11.64 -10.55
N LYS A 47 11.07 -11.39 -11.42
CA LYS A 47 11.08 -11.78 -12.84
C LYS A 47 11.64 -10.68 -13.76
N GLY A 48 12.20 -9.62 -13.20
CA GLY A 48 12.90 -8.57 -13.95
C GLY A 48 11.99 -7.51 -14.56
N HIS A 49 10.74 -7.39 -14.11
CA HIS A 49 9.87 -6.29 -14.54
C HIS A 49 10.31 -4.98 -13.88
N PRO A 50 10.41 -3.85 -14.62
CA PRO A 50 10.81 -2.58 -14.04
C PRO A 50 9.80 -2.10 -12.99
N ILE A 51 10.31 -1.55 -11.89
CA ILE A 51 9.48 -0.88 -10.89
C ILE A 51 9.79 0.61 -10.98
N GLU A 52 8.79 1.39 -11.37
CA GLU A 52 8.91 2.82 -11.62
C GLU A 52 8.22 3.61 -10.50
N CYS A 53 8.89 4.68 -10.05
CA CYS A 53 8.36 5.66 -9.11
C CYS A 53 8.06 6.95 -9.86
N ILE A 54 6.84 7.45 -9.69
CA ILE A 54 6.35 8.72 -10.21
C ILE A 54 6.59 9.78 -9.13
N THR A 55 7.25 10.88 -9.47
CA THR A 55 7.45 12.02 -8.59
C THR A 55 6.68 13.23 -9.10
N ILE A 56 5.84 13.84 -8.26
CA ILE A 56 5.00 15.01 -8.59
C ILE A 56 4.99 16.01 -7.43
N GLY A 57 5.14 17.30 -7.75
CA GLY A 57 5.12 18.40 -6.78
C GLY A 57 6.51 18.75 -6.26
N THR A 58 6.56 19.85 -5.51
CA THR A 58 7.80 20.44 -4.97
C THR A 58 7.63 20.91 -3.53
N GLY A 59 6.68 20.30 -2.80
CA GLY A 59 6.41 20.62 -1.41
C GLY A 59 7.53 20.14 -0.48
N GLU A 60 7.58 20.72 0.72
CA GLU A 60 8.62 20.43 1.71
C GLU A 60 8.51 19.01 2.29
N LEU A 61 7.27 18.52 2.45
CA LEU A 61 7.00 17.20 3.02
C LEU A 61 7.12 16.12 1.94
N GLN A 62 7.61 14.94 2.32
CA GLN A 62 7.76 13.80 1.41
C GLN A 62 6.65 12.76 1.67
N ALA A 63 5.84 12.49 0.64
CA ALA A 63 4.78 11.47 0.71
C ALA A 63 5.15 10.26 -0.17
N LEU A 64 5.24 9.07 0.41
CA LEU A 64 5.41 7.81 -0.31
C LEU A 64 4.10 7.03 -0.35
N CYS A 65 3.52 6.85 -1.52
CA CYS A 65 2.33 6.01 -1.70
C CYS A 65 2.63 4.85 -2.65
N PHE A 66 2.23 3.65 -2.30
CA PHE A 66 2.39 2.50 -3.20
C PHE A 66 1.21 1.56 -3.11
N ALA A 67 0.90 0.90 -4.22
CA ALA A 67 -0.22 -0.02 -4.34
C ALA A 67 0.24 -1.39 -4.84
N LEU A 68 -0.67 -2.36 -4.68
CA LEU A 68 -0.41 -3.79 -4.93
C LEU A 68 0.79 -4.36 -4.14
N PRO A 69 0.99 -4.04 -2.85
CA PRO A 69 1.89 -4.82 -2.00
C PRO A 69 1.42 -6.27 -1.84
N HIS A 70 0.10 -6.44 -1.95
CA HIS A 70 -0.57 -7.70 -2.20
C HIS A 70 -1.14 -7.69 -3.62
N PRO A 71 -0.76 -8.64 -4.48
CA PRO A 71 -1.06 -8.56 -5.91
C PRO A 71 -2.53 -8.77 -6.27
N ASN A 72 -3.36 -9.24 -5.34
CA ASN A 72 -4.80 -9.45 -5.53
C ASN A 72 -5.64 -8.24 -5.10
N GLU A 73 -5.02 -7.11 -4.73
CA GLU A 73 -5.69 -5.94 -4.16
C GLU A 73 -5.56 -4.70 -5.07
N PRO A 74 -6.20 -4.67 -6.26
CA PRO A 74 -5.97 -3.66 -7.28
C PRO A 74 -6.65 -2.30 -7.03
N ILE A 75 -7.51 -2.17 -6.02
CA ILE A 75 -8.23 -0.90 -5.77
C ILE A 75 -7.24 0.23 -5.48
N GLY A 76 -6.18 -0.06 -4.72
CA GLY A 76 -5.12 0.91 -4.44
C GLY A 76 -4.46 1.46 -5.71
N ALA A 77 -4.26 0.62 -6.73
CA ALA A 77 -3.65 1.02 -7.99
C ALA A 77 -4.57 1.97 -8.77
N MET A 78 -5.88 1.72 -8.75
CA MET A 78 -6.87 2.63 -9.36
C MET A 78 -6.94 3.99 -8.65
N THR A 79 -6.77 3.99 -7.32
CA THR A 79 -6.64 5.24 -6.55
C THR A 79 -5.38 6.01 -6.96
N MET A 80 -4.24 5.33 -7.10
CA MET A 80 -2.99 5.96 -7.55
C MET A 80 -3.06 6.45 -9.00
N GLU A 81 -3.77 5.72 -9.86
CA GLU A 81 -4.05 6.13 -11.24
C GLU A 81 -4.78 7.48 -11.29
N PHE A 82 -5.86 7.61 -10.54
CA PHE A 82 -6.59 8.87 -10.44
C PHE A 82 -5.73 9.97 -9.78
N LEU A 83 -5.12 9.68 -8.64
CA LEU A 83 -4.39 10.67 -7.85
C LEU A 83 -3.21 11.26 -8.62
N THR A 84 -2.44 10.44 -9.33
CA THR A 84 -1.29 10.92 -10.13
C THR A 84 -1.73 11.86 -11.24
N LYS A 85 -2.86 11.57 -11.91
CA LYS A 85 -3.43 12.45 -12.93
C LYS A 85 -3.95 13.76 -12.32
N GLU A 86 -4.75 13.70 -11.25
CA GLU A 86 -5.27 14.90 -10.60
C GLU A 86 -4.13 15.76 -10.05
N LEU A 87 -3.09 15.14 -9.47
CA LEU A 87 -1.89 15.84 -9.05
C LEU A 87 -1.11 16.44 -10.21
N ALA A 88 -1.15 15.90 -11.44
CA ALA A 88 -0.51 16.51 -12.60
C ALA A 88 -1.30 17.70 -13.16
N GLU A 89 -2.63 17.61 -13.14
CA GLU A 89 -3.54 18.63 -13.71
C GLU A 89 -3.83 19.79 -12.76
N ASN A 90 -3.77 19.57 -11.44
CA ASN A 90 -4.27 20.52 -10.44
C ASN A 90 -3.15 21.14 -9.59
N GLU A 91 -2.68 22.32 -10.00
CA GLU A 91 -1.65 23.08 -9.27
C GLU A 91 -2.12 23.49 -7.86
N SER A 92 -3.36 23.97 -7.73
CA SER A 92 -3.88 24.40 -6.42
C SER A 92 -3.95 23.25 -5.42
N LEU A 93 -4.22 22.02 -5.88
CA LEU A 93 -4.16 20.83 -5.04
C LEU A 93 -2.74 20.60 -4.52
N ARG A 94 -1.75 20.57 -5.42
CA ARG A 94 -0.34 20.39 -5.07
C ARG A 94 0.12 21.43 -4.03
N ASP A 95 -0.18 22.70 -4.29
CA ASP A 95 0.19 23.82 -3.41
C ASP A 95 -0.43 23.70 -2.02
N SER A 96 -1.70 23.29 -1.95
CA SER A 96 -2.42 23.19 -0.68
C SER A 96 -1.95 22.04 0.21
N LEU A 97 -1.36 21.00 -0.37
CA LEU A 97 -0.94 19.79 0.33
C LEU A 97 0.52 19.87 0.81
N ASN A 98 1.35 20.76 0.22
CA ASN A 98 2.77 20.93 0.56
C ASN A 98 3.59 19.61 0.56
N PHE A 99 3.24 18.68 -0.33
CA PHE A 99 3.96 17.42 -0.50
C PHE A 99 4.70 17.37 -1.84
N THR A 100 5.89 16.76 -1.82
CA THR A 100 6.46 16.06 -2.95
C THR A 100 6.00 14.61 -2.88
N TRP A 101 5.22 14.19 -3.86
CA TRP A 101 4.62 12.85 -3.93
C TRP A 101 5.53 11.89 -4.66
N HIS A 102 5.75 10.71 -4.09
CA HIS A 102 6.46 9.57 -4.68
C HIS A 102 5.49 8.40 -4.74
N ILE A 103 5.13 7.97 -5.95
CA ILE A 103 4.03 7.04 -6.18
C ILE A 103 4.49 5.83 -7.00
N ILE A 104 4.23 4.63 -6.49
CA ILE A 104 4.42 3.37 -7.22
C ILE A 104 3.04 2.71 -7.40
N LYS A 105 2.54 2.67 -8.64
CA LYS A 105 1.21 2.11 -8.93
C LYS A 105 1.13 0.59 -8.69
N CYS A 106 2.24 -0.12 -8.86
CA CYS A 106 2.29 -1.57 -8.69
C CYS A 106 3.66 -2.01 -8.17
N ILE A 107 3.76 -2.35 -6.88
CA ILE A 107 5.03 -2.79 -6.29
C ILE A 107 5.32 -4.28 -6.48
N ASP A 108 4.30 -5.14 -6.62
CA ASP A 108 4.43 -6.57 -6.99
C ASP A 108 3.85 -6.86 -8.38
N PRO A 109 4.51 -6.44 -9.47
CA PRO A 109 4.03 -6.68 -10.83
C PRO A 109 4.01 -8.17 -11.22
N ASP A 110 4.86 -8.99 -10.60
CA ASP A 110 4.95 -10.41 -10.91
C ASP A 110 3.75 -11.19 -10.37
N GLY A 111 3.36 -10.90 -9.13
CA GLY A 111 2.14 -11.45 -8.54
C GLY A 111 0.89 -10.87 -9.18
N THR A 112 0.90 -9.58 -9.52
CA THR A 112 -0.28 -8.87 -10.06
C THR A 112 -0.70 -9.47 -11.40
N ARG A 113 0.26 -9.78 -12.28
CA ARG A 113 -0.01 -10.50 -13.55
C ARG A 113 -0.76 -11.81 -13.38
N LEU A 114 -0.56 -12.51 -12.26
CA LEU A 114 -1.27 -13.76 -11.97
C LEU A 114 -2.74 -13.54 -11.58
N ASN A 115 -3.13 -12.30 -11.26
CA ASN A 115 -4.49 -11.89 -10.93
C ASN A 115 -5.24 -11.22 -12.11
N GLU A 116 -4.55 -10.84 -13.19
CA GLU A 116 -5.17 -10.09 -14.30
C GLU A 116 -6.36 -10.81 -14.97
N GLY A 117 -6.42 -12.14 -14.84
CA GLY A 117 -7.52 -12.96 -15.36
C GLY A 117 -8.91 -12.61 -14.82
N TRP A 118 -9.02 -11.84 -13.72
CA TRP A 118 -10.30 -11.32 -13.22
C TRP A 118 -10.44 -9.80 -13.32
N PHE A 119 -9.39 -9.06 -13.73
CA PHE A 119 -9.38 -7.59 -13.70
C PHE A 119 -10.40 -6.94 -14.63
N LYS A 120 -10.72 -7.59 -15.75
CA LYS A 120 -11.69 -7.13 -16.75
C LYS A 120 -13.08 -7.74 -16.59
N GLY A 121 -13.30 -8.45 -15.49
CA GLY A 121 -14.54 -9.16 -15.20
C GLY A 121 -14.74 -10.44 -16.05
N PRO A 122 -15.92 -11.08 -15.95
CA PRO A 122 -17.03 -10.69 -15.09
C PRO A 122 -16.67 -10.73 -13.60
N PHE A 123 -17.16 -9.77 -12.82
CA PHE A 123 -16.89 -9.67 -11.37
C PHE A 123 -17.81 -10.60 -10.58
N ASP A 124 -17.61 -11.90 -10.75
CA ASP A 124 -18.26 -12.94 -9.98
C ASP A 124 -17.26 -13.76 -9.16
N ILE A 125 -17.78 -14.44 -8.13
CA ILE A 125 -16.95 -15.24 -7.20
C ILE A 125 -16.19 -16.33 -7.95
N PHE A 126 -16.77 -16.90 -9.00
CA PHE A 126 -16.16 -17.98 -9.76
C PHE A 126 -14.91 -17.49 -10.50
N THR A 127 -15.02 -16.39 -11.23
CA THR A 127 -13.95 -15.75 -12.00
C THR A 127 -12.86 -15.24 -11.08
N TYR A 128 -13.23 -14.57 -9.98
CA TYR A 128 -12.26 -14.16 -8.95
C TYR A 128 -11.51 -15.37 -8.40
N SER A 129 -12.22 -16.40 -7.93
CA SER A 129 -11.61 -17.57 -7.30
C SER A 129 -10.72 -18.38 -8.25
N ARG A 130 -11.06 -18.43 -9.55
CA ARG A 130 -10.30 -19.16 -10.57
C ARG A 130 -8.97 -18.48 -10.93
N ASN A 131 -8.90 -17.17 -10.77
CA ASN A 131 -7.77 -16.31 -11.13
C ASN A 131 -7.12 -15.64 -9.91
N PHE A 132 -7.51 -16.03 -8.69
CA PHE A 132 -6.94 -15.48 -7.47
C PHE A 132 -5.52 -15.99 -7.26
N TYR A 133 -4.60 -15.08 -7.01
CA TYR A 133 -3.25 -15.41 -6.57
C TYR A 133 -2.82 -14.55 -5.40
N ARG A 134 -2.37 -15.21 -4.32
CA ARG A 134 -1.71 -14.59 -3.18
C ARG A 134 -0.40 -15.32 -2.90
N PRO A 135 0.75 -14.65 -2.94
CA PRO A 135 2.03 -15.29 -2.65
C PRO A 135 2.14 -15.66 -1.16
N GLY A 136 3.04 -16.59 -0.86
CA GLY A 136 3.40 -16.89 0.53
C GLY A 136 4.01 -15.66 1.23
N GLY A 137 4.06 -15.67 2.56
CA GLY A 137 4.53 -14.50 3.31
C GLY A 137 5.94 -14.04 2.95
N HIS A 138 6.85 -14.98 2.70
CA HIS A 138 8.23 -14.73 2.26
C HIS A 138 8.37 -14.14 0.84
N GLU A 139 7.25 -13.91 0.18
CA GLU A 139 7.14 -13.36 -1.18
C GLU A 139 6.20 -12.13 -1.24
N GLN A 140 5.68 -11.67 -0.09
CA GLN A 140 4.88 -10.46 0.02
C GLN A 140 5.79 -9.27 0.33
N VAL A 141 5.61 -8.17 -0.40
CA VAL A 141 6.56 -7.05 -0.42
C VAL A 141 6.79 -6.46 0.98
N GLU A 142 5.74 -6.21 1.72
CA GLU A 142 5.87 -5.62 3.05
C GLU A 142 6.41 -6.60 4.08
N TRP A 143 6.25 -7.90 3.81
CA TRP A 143 6.56 -8.98 4.75
C TRP A 143 7.99 -9.49 4.66
N THR A 144 8.83 -8.89 3.81
CA THR A 144 10.25 -9.27 3.72
C THR A 144 11.19 -8.12 4.04
N PHE A 145 10.75 -7.08 4.74
CA PHE A 145 11.69 -6.11 5.31
C PHE A 145 12.60 -6.81 6.34
N PRO A 146 13.90 -6.49 6.44
CA PRO A 146 14.76 -7.12 7.44
C PRO A 146 14.32 -6.87 8.90
N ILE A 147 14.49 -7.87 9.77
CA ILE A 147 14.32 -7.73 11.22
C ILE A 147 15.37 -8.54 11.98
N SER A 148 15.83 -7.98 13.08
CA SER A 148 16.59 -8.68 14.10
C SER A 148 16.01 -8.31 15.46
N TYR A 149 15.40 -9.30 16.12
CA TYR A 149 14.73 -9.16 17.41
C TYR A 149 14.76 -10.48 18.20
N LYS A 150 15.52 -10.53 19.30
CA LYS A 150 15.70 -11.75 20.12
C LYS A 150 16.13 -12.94 19.25
N THR A 151 15.31 -13.98 19.11
CA THR A 151 15.59 -15.16 18.26
C THR A 151 15.00 -15.04 16.85
N LEU A 152 14.25 -13.98 16.57
CA LEU A 152 13.75 -13.66 15.23
C LEU A 152 14.83 -12.91 14.46
N ASP A 153 15.35 -13.54 13.41
CA ASP A 153 16.34 -12.96 12.51
C ASP A 153 15.96 -13.29 11.07
N PHE A 154 15.66 -12.24 10.30
CA PHE A 154 15.32 -12.34 8.88
C PHE A 154 16.01 -11.21 8.13
N ASN A 155 16.79 -11.57 7.10
CA ASN A 155 17.52 -10.62 6.28
C ASN A 155 17.62 -11.09 4.82
N SER A 156 16.51 -11.55 4.25
CA SER A 156 16.43 -11.95 2.85
C SER A 156 15.29 -11.24 2.11
N PRO A 157 15.28 -9.89 2.05
CA PRO A 157 14.25 -9.14 1.33
C PRO A 157 14.21 -9.52 -0.16
N ILE A 158 12.99 -9.60 -0.71
CA ILE A 158 12.81 -9.76 -2.16
C ILE A 158 13.20 -8.47 -2.91
N PRO A 159 13.54 -8.54 -4.21
CA PRO A 159 13.89 -7.37 -5.02
C PRO A 159 12.89 -6.20 -4.94
N GLU A 160 11.59 -6.49 -4.93
CA GLU A 160 10.51 -5.51 -4.80
C GLU A 160 10.61 -4.75 -3.47
N THR A 161 10.83 -5.47 -2.38
CA THR A 161 11.04 -4.90 -1.05
C THR A 161 12.32 -4.08 -0.98
N LYS A 162 13.41 -4.55 -1.61
CA LYS A 162 14.66 -3.77 -1.71
C LYS A 162 14.45 -2.45 -2.47
N ALA A 163 13.61 -2.44 -3.49
CA ALA A 163 13.26 -1.20 -4.21
C ALA A 163 12.59 -0.19 -3.26
N LEU A 164 11.61 -0.63 -2.46
CA LEU A 164 11.01 0.23 -1.43
C LEU A 164 12.01 0.66 -0.36
N MET A 165 12.84 -0.26 0.15
CA MET A 165 13.85 0.06 1.16
C MET A 165 14.78 1.18 0.68
N ASN A 166 15.35 1.03 -0.52
CA ASN A 166 16.23 2.02 -1.10
C ASN A 166 15.52 3.36 -1.30
N LEU A 167 14.25 3.34 -1.75
CA LEU A 167 13.47 4.54 -1.96
C LEU A 167 13.17 5.25 -0.62
N ILE A 168 12.78 4.51 0.41
CA ILE A 168 12.56 5.03 1.77
C ILE A 168 13.85 5.64 2.33
N GLU A 169 14.99 4.97 2.15
CA GLU A 169 16.31 5.49 2.54
C GLU A 169 16.67 6.79 1.78
N GLU A 170 16.35 6.86 0.49
CA GLU A 170 16.62 8.02 -0.36
C GLU A 170 15.76 9.23 0.02
N ILE A 171 14.44 9.04 0.16
CA ILE A 171 13.48 10.17 0.32
C ILE A 171 13.16 10.51 1.78
N GLN A 172 13.36 9.59 2.72
CA GLN A 172 13.00 9.74 4.13
C GLN A 172 11.58 10.30 4.32
N PRO A 173 10.52 9.54 3.98
CA PRO A 173 9.17 10.07 3.86
C PRO A 173 8.59 10.52 5.21
N ASP A 174 7.95 11.69 5.22
CA ASP A 174 7.16 12.20 6.36
C ASP A 174 5.80 11.48 6.47
N PHE A 175 5.26 11.07 5.31
CA PHE A 175 4.02 10.33 5.21
C PHE A 175 4.21 9.12 4.29
N MET A 176 3.69 7.97 4.70
CA MET A 176 3.72 6.77 3.89
C MET A 176 2.38 6.07 3.93
N TYR A 177 1.86 5.70 2.76
CA TYR A 177 0.61 4.99 2.64
C TYR A 177 0.73 3.80 1.68
N SER A 178 0.66 2.61 2.27
CA SER A 178 0.52 1.35 1.54
C SER A 178 -0.96 1.10 1.27
N LEU A 179 -1.35 1.07 0.00
CA LEU A 179 -2.75 0.92 -0.39
C LEU A 179 -3.13 -0.55 -0.54
N HIS A 180 -4.10 -0.94 0.27
CA HIS A 180 -4.70 -2.27 0.32
C HIS A 180 -6.20 -2.21 0.05
N ASN A 181 -6.82 -3.38 -0.16
CA ASN A 181 -8.25 -3.53 0.00
C ASN A 181 -8.62 -4.85 0.67
N ALA A 182 -9.77 -4.85 1.34
CA ALA A 182 -10.37 -6.09 1.81
C ALA A 182 -10.93 -6.88 0.62
N GLY A 183 -10.78 -8.20 0.64
CA GLY A 183 -11.49 -9.07 -0.32
C GLY A 183 -12.98 -9.20 0.00
N PHE A 184 -13.32 -9.15 1.30
CA PHE A 184 -14.68 -9.23 1.81
C PHE A 184 -14.82 -8.34 3.05
N GLY A 185 -16.03 -7.82 3.30
CA GLY A 185 -16.34 -7.03 4.49
C GLY A 185 -16.42 -5.53 4.20
N GLY A 186 -15.96 -4.73 5.16
CA GLY A 186 -16.01 -3.27 5.10
C GLY A 186 -14.63 -2.62 5.16
N ALA A 187 -14.60 -1.30 5.08
CA ALA A 187 -13.39 -0.49 5.23
C ALA A 187 -12.89 -0.49 6.68
N TYR A 188 -11.58 -0.53 6.83
CA TYR A 188 -10.85 -0.33 8.08
C TYR A 188 -9.46 0.21 7.77
N TRP A 189 -8.79 0.76 8.79
CA TRP A 189 -7.48 1.39 8.65
C TRP A 189 -6.49 0.87 9.67
N TYR A 190 -5.23 0.80 9.24
CA TYR A 190 -4.09 0.64 10.13
C TYR A 190 -3.33 1.96 10.23
N ILE A 191 -3.06 2.40 11.47
CA ILE A 191 -2.25 3.60 11.74
C ILE A 191 -1.14 3.29 12.73
N THR A 192 -0.03 4.00 12.62
CA THR A 192 1.18 3.73 13.43
C THR A 192 1.08 4.25 14.86
N HIS A 193 0.30 5.31 15.09
CA HIS A 193 0.12 5.97 16.38
C HIS A 193 -1.36 6.11 16.73
N ASP A 194 -1.67 6.23 18.02
CA ASP A 194 -3.03 6.52 18.50
C ASP A 194 -3.34 8.00 18.19
N LEU A 195 -4.14 8.25 17.16
CA LEU A 195 -4.48 9.58 16.63
C LEU A 195 -6.00 9.79 16.63
N PRO A 196 -6.62 10.04 17.81
CA PRO A 196 -8.07 10.16 17.93
C PRO A 196 -8.73 11.18 17.00
N GLU A 197 -8.00 12.23 16.64
CA GLU A 197 -8.42 13.27 15.72
C GLU A 197 -8.73 12.76 14.30
N LEU A 198 -8.15 11.62 13.89
CA LEU A 198 -8.37 11.06 12.55
C LEU A 198 -9.55 10.08 12.47
N TYR A 199 -10.01 9.54 13.60
CA TYR A 199 -10.92 8.39 13.61
C TYR A 199 -12.25 8.67 12.90
N GLU A 200 -12.78 9.87 13.13
CA GLU A 200 -14.07 10.25 12.57
C GLU A 200 -13.97 10.54 11.07
N ASP A 201 -12.92 11.24 10.63
CA ASP A 201 -12.69 11.53 9.22
C ASP A 201 -12.42 10.25 8.40
N LEU A 202 -11.66 9.31 8.95
CA LEU A 202 -11.42 8.01 8.33
C LEU A 202 -12.73 7.25 8.14
N ARG A 203 -13.54 7.07 9.20
CA ARG A 203 -14.84 6.38 9.09
C ARG A 203 -15.77 7.08 8.10
N ASN A 204 -15.86 8.41 8.17
CA ASN A 204 -16.72 9.18 7.30
C ASN A 204 -16.25 9.14 5.84
N SER A 205 -14.96 8.93 5.56
CA SER A 205 -14.48 8.73 4.19
C SER A 205 -15.11 7.51 3.51
N ALA A 206 -15.28 6.41 4.24
CA ALA A 206 -15.95 5.21 3.72
C ALA A 206 -17.48 5.37 3.68
N LEU A 207 -18.08 5.87 4.76
CA LEU A 207 -19.54 5.99 4.88
C LEU A 207 -20.14 6.93 3.83
N LYS A 208 -19.44 8.01 3.47
CA LYS A 208 -19.88 8.93 2.41
C LYS A 208 -19.94 8.27 1.03
N GLN A 209 -19.18 7.19 0.83
CA GLN A 209 -19.15 6.41 -0.42
C GLN A 209 -20.02 5.14 -0.32
N GLU A 210 -20.88 5.06 0.69
CA GLU A 210 -21.74 3.90 0.97
C GLU A 210 -20.96 2.59 1.20
N VAL A 211 -19.69 2.70 1.59
CA VAL A 211 -18.85 1.55 1.96
C VAL A 211 -19.04 1.27 3.46
N PRO A 212 -19.49 0.06 3.86
CA PRO A 212 -19.65 -0.27 5.26
C PRO A 212 -18.29 -0.32 5.98
N LEU A 213 -18.30 -0.14 7.29
CA LEU A 213 -17.10 -0.32 8.13
C LEU A 213 -16.92 -1.79 8.51
N ASN A 214 -15.67 -2.24 8.59
CA ASN A 214 -15.37 -3.52 9.22
C ASN A 214 -15.28 -3.33 10.75
N LEU A 215 -16.32 -3.76 11.44
CA LEU A 215 -16.44 -3.72 12.91
C LEU A 215 -16.14 -5.09 13.56
N GLY A 216 -15.60 -6.03 12.78
CA GLY A 216 -15.21 -7.35 13.24
C GLY A 216 -13.87 -7.37 13.95
N GLU A 217 -13.43 -8.58 14.29
CA GLU A 217 -12.11 -8.80 14.88
C GLU A 217 -10.98 -8.40 13.91
N PRO A 218 -9.84 -7.92 14.43
CA PRO A 218 -8.69 -7.63 13.59
C PRO A 218 -8.10 -8.90 12.95
N GLU A 219 -7.28 -8.70 11.92
CA GLU A 219 -6.63 -9.80 11.17
C GLU A 219 -5.81 -10.77 12.05
N ALA A 220 -5.30 -10.30 13.19
CA ALA A 220 -4.55 -11.11 14.14
C ALA A 220 -4.86 -10.72 15.60
N PRO A 221 -4.81 -11.67 16.54
CA PRO A 221 -5.24 -11.47 17.93
C PRO A 221 -4.35 -10.53 18.76
N PHE A 222 -3.18 -10.16 18.25
CA PHE A 222 -2.26 -9.21 18.89
C PHE A 222 -2.44 -7.77 18.42
N ILE A 223 -3.26 -7.55 17.39
CA ILE A 223 -3.52 -6.21 16.86
C ILE A 223 -4.40 -5.47 17.85
N LYS A 224 -3.92 -4.31 18.31
CA LYS A 224 -4.69 -3.42 19.17
C LYS A 224 -5.69 -2.64 18.33
N GLU A 225 -6.97 -2.71 18.68
CA GLU A 225 -7.97 -1.75 18.21
C GLU A 225 -7.81 -0.42 18.96
N PHE A 226 -7.67 0.68 18.23
CA PHE A 226 -7.67 2.02 18.81
C PHE A 226 -9.10 2.57 18.90
N SER A 227 -9.90 2.34 17.87
CA SER A 227 -11.29 2.76 17.74
C SER A 227 -11.99 1.81 16.75
N PRO A 228 -13.34 1.73 16.72
CA PRO A 228 -14.02 0.91 15.74
C PRO A 228 -13.54 1.18 14.30
N ALA A 229 -13.15 0.10 13.61
CA ALA A 229 -12.52 0.09 12.28
C ALA A 229 -11.13 0.76 12.16
N VAL A 230 -10.51 1.17 13.26
CA VAL A 230 -9.16 1.77 13.29
C VAL A 230 -8.26 0.98 14.22
N PHE A 231 -7.24 0.36 13.63
CA PHE A 231 -6.35 -0.56 14.31
C PHE A 231 -4.92 -0.02 14.33
N LYS A 232 -4.16 -0.40 15.35
CA LYS A 232 -2.72 -0.19 15.37
C LYS A 232 -2.08 -1.01 14.25
N MET A 233 -1.20 -0.39 13.49
CA MET A 233 -0.36 -1.09 12.51
C MET A 233 0.37 -2.26 13.20
N MET A 234 0.22 -3.44 12.61
CA MET A 234 0.81 -4.67 13.11
C MET A 234 2.34 -4.68 12.93
N SER A 235 3.04 -5.44 13.76
CA SER A 235 4.48 -5.63 13.64
C SER A 235 4.89 -7.06 13.97
N ALA A 236 5.99 -7.52 13.36
CA ALA A 236 6.55 -8.84 13.66
C ALA A 236 7.00 -8.99 15.12
N ILE A 237 7.29 -7.86 15.81
CA ILE A 237 7.58 -7.84 17.24
C ILE A 237 6.32 -8.13 18.06
N ASP A 238 5.19 -7.51 17.72
CA ASP A 238 3.92 -7.75 18.42
C ASP A 238 3.49 -9.22 18.27
N GLU A 239 3.69 -9.81 17.07
CA GLU A 239 3.45 -11.24 16.84
C GLU A 239 4.39 -12.14 17.65
N TYR A 240 5.69 -11.82 17.67
CA TYR A 240 6.68 -12.55 18.47
C TYR A 240 6.31 -12.58 19.94
N GLU A 241 6.02 -11.41 20.54
CA GLU A 241 5.68 -11.31 21.96
C GLU A 241 4.38 -12.02 22.29
N HIS A 242 3.37 -11.90 21.41
CA HIS A 242 2.10 -12.61 21.58
C HIS A 242 2.30 -14.13 21.54
N THR A 243 3.01 -14.63 20.53
CA THR A 243 3.26 -16.07 20.36
C THR A 243 4.04 -16.63 21.55
N LEU A 244 5.11 -15.94 21.99
CA LEU A 244 5.89 -16.35 23.15
C LEU A 244 5.03 -16.39 24.42
N LYS A 245 4.21 -15.36 24.65
CA LYS A 245 3.34 -15.25 25.83
C LYS A 245 2.32 -16.38 25.92
N TYR A 246 1.67 -16.74 24.82
CA TYR A 246 0.54 -17.69 24.84
C TYR A 246 0.93 -19.14 24.53
N THR A 247 2.07 -19.37 23.86
CA THR A 247 2.53 -20.73 23.51
C THR A 247 3.76 -21.19 24.28
N GLY A 248 4.49 -20.27 24.92
CA GLY A 248 5.79 -20.54 25.54
C GLY A 248 6.90 -20.83 24.53
N LYS A 249 6.63 -20.72 23.22
CA LYS A 249 7.59 -20.93 22.13
C LYS A 249 7.88 -19.60 21.46
N ALA A 250 9.17 -19.27 21.35
CA ALA A 250 9.62 -18.15 20.54
C ALA A 250 9.46 -18.48 19.05
N LEU A 251 9.11 -17.48 18.25
CA LEU A 251 9.24 -17.58 16.80
C LEU A 251 10.75 -17.64 16.47
N ASN A 252 11.15 -18.66 15.72
CA ASN A 252 12.54 -18.89 15.31
C ASN A 252 12.61 -18.87 13.78
N GLY A 253 13.48 -18.04 13.22
CA GLY A 253 13.62 -17.92 11.76
C GLY A 253 12.40 -17.30 11.08
N MET A 254 12.39 -17.40 9.74
CA MET A 254 11.40 -16.79 8.86
C MET A 254 9.97 -17.23 9.23
N LEU A 255 9.07 -16.26 9.34
CA LEU A 255 7.64 -16.49 9.52
C LEU A 255 7.14 -17.28 8.30
N GLU A 256 7.03 -18.61 8.42
CA GLU A 256 6.51 -19.46 7.34
C GLU A 256 5.06 -19.10 6.97
N HIS A 257 4.35 -18.31 7.81
CA HIS A 257 2.96 -18.00 7.55
C HIS A 257 2.43 -16.57 7.69
N ARG A 258 2.94 -15.62 8.46
CA ARG A 258 2.24 -14.31 8.60
C ARG A 258 3.15 -13.12 8.93
N VAL A 259 2.74 -11.98 8.39
CA VAL A 259 2.94 -10.57 8.80
C VAL A 259 4.35 -10.17 9.25
N GLN A 260 5.01 -9.43 8.37
CA GLN A 260 6.04 -8.49 8.78
C GLN A 260 5.65 -7.15 8.16
N ILE A 261 5.55 -6.09 8.97
CA ILE A 261 5.33 -4.74 8.47
C ILE A 261 6.37 -3.85 9.12
N MET A 262 6.82 -2.86 8.34
CA MET A 262 7.95 -1.98 8.57
C MET A 262 8.20 -1.61 10.03
N ARG A 263 9.46 -1.75 10.44
CA ARG A 263 9.94 -1.36 11.76
C ARG A 263 9.91 0.17 11.89
N ASN A 264 9.38 0.68 13.01
CA ASN A 264 9.44 2.09 13.41
C ASN A 264 10.85 2.72 13.43
N SER A 265 11.94 1.95 13.30
CA SER A 265 13.30 2.50 13.33
C SER A 265 13.71 3.24 12.06
N LEU A 266 12.99 3.05 10.95
CA LEU A 266 13.15 3.84 9.71
C LEU A 266 12.26 5.10 9.70
N MET A 267 11.30 5.21 10.63
CA MET A 267 10.48 6.41 10.87
C MET A 267 10.93 7.10 12.16
N LYS A 268 12.18 7.55 12.20
CA LYS A 268 12.63 8.47 13.27
C LYS A 268 12.16 9.90 12.94
N THR A 269 10.87 10.14 13.04
CA THR A 269 10.31 11.50 13.07
C THR A 269 9.03 11.49 13.90
N ALA A 270 9.14 12.11 15.07
CA ALA A 270 8.07 12.69 15.85
C ALA A 270 8.50 14.14 16.16
#